data_AF-A0A7T4WFR1-F1
#
_entry.id   AF-A0A7T4WFR1-F1
#
_cell.length_a   1.000
_cell.length_b   1.000
_cell.length_c   1.000
_cell.angle_alpha   90.00
_cell.angle_beta   90.00
_cell.angle_gamma   90.00
#
_symmetry.space_group_name_H-M   'P 1'
#
loop_
_entity.id
_entity.type
_entity.pdbx_description
1 polymer ?
#
loop_
_entity_poly.entity_id
_entity_poly.type
_entity_poly.pdbx_seq_one_letter_code
_entity_poly.pdbx_strand_id
1 'polypeptide(L)'
;MAHLVESTAFVRETPWHGLGNRLPDKQPLEVWLEAAGMDWEIKTTDVLFQIGTGNNFNVHSNPDAKVLYRSDTLAPLSVVSPRYKVVQPKEILEFYRDLVSLGGFELETAGVLKEGKKLWALAKTGEETVLKGGDRVKGYLLLATSCDGTLATTAQFTSVRVVCNNTLQIATNDRAGAIKVPHSTKFDPLVVKQALGVGASAWDAFAEKAQALSGRKVNRMDVTKYIIDVLGDRNAPIAEQPNEKALKSVIDLFAGQGKGSTLSSSEGTAWGLINAATEYVDHHRRARSGHQGKGVDRGPEVGGLKHDKQRQYTMTFKDCP
;
A
#
# COMPACT_ATOMS: atom_id res chain seq x y z
N MET A 1 7.55 -4.22 -11.99
CA MET A 1 7.70 -4.70 -10.60
C MET A 1 6.38 -4.51 -9.84
N ALA A 2 5.91 -5.50 -9.06
CA ALA A 2 4.52 -5.54 -8.55
C ALA A 2 4.30 -4.74 -7.25
N HIS A 3 5.36 -4.47 -6.49
CA HIS A 3 5.28 -3.75 -5.22
C HIS A 3 5.23 -2.21 -5.39
N LEU A 4 5.87 -1.67 -6.44
CA LEU A 4 6.10 -0.23 -6.68
C LEU A 4 6.75 0.53 -5.51
N VAL A 5 7.27 -0.19 -4.51
CA VAL A 5 8.09 0.35 -3.41
C VAL A 5 9.42 0.86 -3.95
N GLU A 6 9.75 2.10 -3.61
CA GLU A 6 11.07 2.70 -3.80
C GLU A 6 11.91 2.51 -2.55
N SER A 7 11.40 2.94 -1.40
CA SER A 7 11.98 2.72 -0.08
C SER A 7 10.88 2.49 0.94
N THR A 8 11.15 1.70 1.98
CA THR A 8 10.21 1.42 3.05
C THR A 8 10.96 1.04 4.31
N ALA A 9 10.43 1.42 5.46
CA ALA A 9 10.85 0.96 6.77
C ALA A 9 9.71 0.17 7.42
N PHE A 10 10.08 -0.80 8.22
CA PHE A 10 9.12 -1.62 8.96
C PHE A 10 9.69 -2.07 10.29
N VAL A 11 8.80 -2.26 11.26
CA VAL A 11 9.08 -3.05 12.45
C VAL A 11 8.44 -4.42 12.34
N ARG A 12 8.86 -5.34 13.22
CA ARG A 12 8.28 -6.69 13.36
C ARG A 12 8.46 -7.56 12.11
N GLU A 13 7.38 -7.78 11.37
CA GLU A 13 7.27 -8.74 10.28
C GLU A 13 7.81 -8.17 8.97
N THR A 14 8.73 -8.90 8.35
CA THR A 14 9.28 -8.53 7.05
C THR A 14 8.17 -8.51 5.99
N PRO A 15 8.00 -7.39 5.25
CA PRO A 15 7.12 -7.35 4.09
C PRO A 15 7.41 -8.48 3.14
N TRP A 16 6.37 -9.00 2.50
CA TRP A 16 6.48 -10.21 1.68
C TRP A 16 7.46 -10.13 0.51
N HIS A 17 7.71 -8.93 0.01
CA HIS A 17 8.68 -8.70 -1.07
C HIS A 17 10.13 -8.71 -0.56
N GLY A 18 10.36 -8.75 0.75
CA GLY A 18 11.68 -8.78 1.37
C GLY A 18 12.49 -7.49 1.19
N LEU A 19 11.83 -6.39 0.83
CA LEU A 19 12.47 -5.08 0.63
C LEU A 19 12.17 -4.18 1.82
N GLY A 20 13.12 -3.29 2.11
CA GLY A 20 12.99 -2.27 3.14
C GLY A 20 13.95 -2.44 4.30
N ASN A 21 13.94 -1.45 5.19
CA ASN A 21 14.81 -1.36 6.34
C ASN A 21 14.05 -1.81 7.59
N ARG A 22 14.50 -2.92 8.19
CA ARG A 22 13.95 -3.39 9.46
C ARG A 22 14.47 -2.51 10.59
N LEU A 23 13.57 -1.90 11.33
CA LEU A 23 13.89 -1.13 12.52
C LEU A 23 13.62 -1.97 13.79
N PRO A 24 14.36 -1.75 14.89
CA PRO A 24 13.93 -2.19 16.20
C PRO A 24 12.61 -1.51 16.62
N ASP A 25 11.94 -2.04 17.63
CA ASP A 25 10.72 -1.41 18.14
C ASP A 25 11.02 -0.04 18.77
N LYS A 26 10.03 0.85 18.75
CA LYS A 26 10.04 2.17 19.43
C LYS A 26 11.19 3.11 19.01
N GLN A 27 11.60 3.06 17.74
CA GLN A 27 12.55 4.03 17.19
C GLN A 27 11.94 5.44 17.07
N PRO A 28 12.75 6.49 17.23
CA PRO A 28 12.31 7.87 17.06
C PRO A 28 11.96 8.17 15.58
N LEU A 29 11.15 9.21 15.35
CA LEU A 29 10.62 9.54 14.02
C LEU A 29 11.72 9.90 13.01
N GLU A 30 12.83 10.46 13.50
CA GLU A 30 13.98 10.83 12.70
C GLU A 30 14.63 9.59 12.04
N VAL A 31 14.74 8.49 12.79
CA VAL A 31 15.20 7.20 12.25
C VAL A 31 14.19 6.63 11.24
N TRP A 32 12.90 6.83 11.47
CA TRP A 32 11.87 6.44 10.50
C TRP A 32 11.96 7.26 9.20
N LEU A 33 12.22 8.56 9.27
CA LEU A 33 12.37 9.43 8.10
C LEU A 33 13.48 8.93 7.19
N GLU A 34 14.65 8.66 7.76
CA GLU A 34 15.81 8.15 7.02
C GLU A 34 15.54 6.74 6.47
N ALA A 35 15.12 5.81 7.34
CA ALA A 35 14.95 4.41 6.97
C ALA A 35 13.80 4.19 5.96
N ALA A 36 12.75 5.01 6.01
CA ALA A 36 11.65 4.95 5.05
C ALA A 36 11.99 5.60 3.70
N GLY A 37 13.15 6.27 3.59
CA GLY A 37 13.56 7.06 2.44
C GLY A 37 12.70 8.32 2.26
N MET A 38 12.28 8.93 3.37
CA MET A 38 11.41 10.12 3.43
C MET A 38 12.16 11.39 3.87
N ASP A 39 13.47 11.31 4.11
CA ASP A 39 14.30 12.45 4.50
C ASP A 39 14.67 13.36 3.30
N TRP A 40 13.65 13.98 2.71
CA TRP A 40 13.77 14.96 1.62
C TRP A 40 12.52 15.83 1.57
N GLU A 41 12.60 16.94 0.84
CA GLU A 41 11.52 17.90 0.67
C GLU A 41 10.97 17.88 -0.75
N ILE A 42 9.66 18.01 -0.89
CA ILE A 42 9.00 18.30 -2.15
C ILE A 42 9.15 19.81 -2.41
N LYS A 43 9.94 20.15 -3.44
CA LYS A 43 10.15 21.52 -3.92
C LYS A 43 9.32 21.79 -5.17
N THR A 44 9.09 23.07 -5.46
CA THR A 44 8.29 23.51 -6.61
C THR A 44 9.09 24.45 -7.52
N THR A 45 8.82 24.38 -8.81
CA THR A 45 9.39 25.29 -9.83
C THR A 45 8.38 25.54 -10.95
N ASP A 46 8.63 26.57 -11.76
CA ASP A 46 7.84 26.86 -12.95
C ASP A 46 7.96 25.75 -13.99
N VAL A 47 6.86 25.47 -14.69
CA VAL A 47 6.87 24.59 -15.87
C VAL A 47 7.43 25.38 -17.05
N LEU A 48 8.44 24.82 -17.70
CA LEU A 48 8.99 25.34 -18.94
C LEU A 48 8.72 24.33 -20.07
N PHE A 49 8.29 24.81 -21.24
CA PHE A 49 8.11 24.02 -22.45
C PHE A 49 8.92 24.60 -23.60
N GLN A 50 9.35 23.75 -24.51
CA GLN A 50 10.19 24.12 -25.65
C GLN A 50 9.40 24.05 -26.95
N ILE A 51 9.54 25.08 -27.78
CA ILE A 51 9.01 25.10 -29.16
C ILE A 51 10.19 25.28 -30.12
N GLY A 52 10.25 24.43 -31.15
CA GLY A 52 11.25 24.49 -32.22
C GLY A 52 11.92 23.14 -32.49
N THR A 53 12.61 23.03 -33.63
CA THR A 53 13.46 21.90 -34.01
C THR A 53 14.82 22.42 -34.52
N GLY A 54 15.91 21.68 -34.27
CA GLY A 54 17.27 22.09 -34.66
C GLY A 54 17.90 23.07 -33.67
N ASN A 55 18.76 24.01 -34.12
CA ASN A 55 19.47 24.94 -33.21
C ASN A 55 18.62 26.12 -32.69
N ASN A 56 17.36 26.25 -33.11
CA ASN A 56 16.46 27.33 -32.68
C ASN A 56 15.44 26.78 -31.68
N PHE A 57 15.78 26.81 -30.39
CA PHE A 57 14.84 26.47 -29.32
C PHE A 57 14.42 27.72 -28.56
N ASN A 58 13.11 27.97 -28.51
CA ASN A 58 12.53 28.97 -27.61
C ASN A 58 11.94 28.26 -26.38
N VAL A 59 12.30 28.75 -25.19
CA VAL A 59 11.78 28.25 -23.91
C VAL A 59 10.66 29.19 -23.46
N HIS A 60 9.49 28.62 -23.21
CA HIS A 60 8.32 29.35 -22.72
C HIS A 60 7.90 28.80 -21.36
N SER A 61 7.41 29.67 -20.47
CA SER A 61 6.83 29.27 -19.19
C SER A 61 5.33 29.01 -19.32
N ASN A 62 4.82 27.99 -18.64
CA ASN A 62 3.37 27.81 -18.43
C ASN A 62 2.99 28.29 -17.02
N PRO A 63 2.37 29.48 -16.86
CA PRO A 63 2.03 30.02 -15.54
C PRO A 63 0.92 29.25 -14.82
N ASP A 64 0.12 28.46 -15.56
CA ASP A 64 -0.99 27.68 -15.02
C ASP A 64 -0.56 26.35 -14.39
N ALA A 65 0.74 26.07 -14.37
CA ALA A 65 1.29 24.82 -13.84
C ALA A 65 2.64 25.00 -13.14
N LYS A 66 2.92 24.13 -12.18
CA LYS A 66 4.19 24.02 -11.45
C LYS A 66 4.68 22.59 -11.50
N VAL A 67 6.00 22.40 -11.54
CA VAL A 67 6.63 21.09 -11.37
C VAL A 67 6.94 20.88 -9.89
N LEU A 68 6.51 19.75 -9.35
CA LEU A 68 6.98 19.23 -8.07
C LEU A 68 8.20 18.35 -8.32
N TYR A 69 9.25 18.50 -7.51
CA TYR A 69 10.47 17.69 -7.61
C TYR A 69 11.07 17.45 -6.23
N ARG A 70 11.91 16.41 -6.12
CA ARG A 70 12.58 16.09 -4.85
C ARG A 70 13.81 16.97 -4.61
N SER A 71 14.01 17.42 -3.38
CA SER A 71 15.18 18.23 -3.01
C SER A 71 16.51 17.50 -3.08
N ASP A 72 16.52 16.18 -2.92
CA ASP A 72 17.71 15.34 -2.80
C ASP A 72 18.31 14.95 -4.17
N THR A 73 17.45 14.56 -5.10
CA THR A 73 17.79 13.95 -6.39
C THR A 73 17.42 14.85 -7.57
N LEU A 74 16.67 15.92 -7.32
CA LEU A 74 16.04 16.76 -8.34
C LEU A 74 15.08 16.00 -9.27
N ALA A 75 14.69 14.78 -8.89
CA ALA A 75 13.79 13.95 -9.68
C ALA A 75 12.39 14.58 -9.76
N PRO A 76 11.80 14.68 -10.97
CA PRO A 76 10.46 15.23 -11.15
C PRO A 76 9.40 14.27 -10.59
N LEU A 77 8.48 14.80 -9.81
CA LEU A 77 7.39 14.05 -9.17
C LEU A 77 6.09 14.18 -9.96
N SER A 78 5.63 15.41 -10.20
CA SER A 78 4.38 15.68 -10.90
C SER A 78 4.32 17.11 -11.42
N VAL A 79 3.39 17.37 -12.34
CA VAL A 79 2.97 18.70 -12.74
C VAL A 79 1.61 18.99 -12.12
N VAL A 80 1.49 20.10 -11.41
CA VAL A 80 0.29 20.45 -10.62
C VAL A 80 -0.12 21.90 -10.86
N SER A 81 -1.37 22.24 -10.53
CA SER A 81 -1.81 23.64 -10.56
C SER A 81 -1.12 24.46 -9.46
N PRO A 82 -1.01 25.80 -9.61
CA PRO A 82 -0.48 26.69 -8.57
C PRO A 82 -1.22 26.65 -7.23
N ARG A 83 -2.47 26.14 -7.21
CA ARG A 83 -3.27 26.02 -5.99
C ARG A 83 -2.92 24.78 -5.16
N TYR A 84 -2.12 23.87 -5.71
CA TYR A 84 -1.77 22.62 -5.07
C TYR A 84 -0.99 22.87 -3.76
N LYS A 85 -1.45 22.25 -2.67
CA LYS A 85 -0.89 22.31 -1.33
C LYS A 85 -0.16 21.01 -1.07
N VAL A 86 1.16 21.11 -1.09
CA VAL A 86 2.06 19.99 -0.80
C VAL A 86 1.95 19.60 0.66
N VAL A 87 1.90 18.29 0.90
CA VAL A 87 2.15 17.69 2.22
C VAL A 87 3.52 17.04 2.18
N GLN A 88 4.44 17.54 3.00
CA GLN A 88 5.83 17.10 3.01
C GLN A 88 5.95 15.67 3.58
N PRO A 89 6.94 14.88 3.13
CA PRO A 89 7.20 13.55 3.71
C PRO A 89 7.33 13.58 5.24
N LYS A 90 8.00 14.60 5.78
CA LYS A 90 8.12 14.82 7.23
C LYS A 90 6.77 14.98 7.92
N GLU A 91 5.84 15.73 7.33
CA GLU A 91 4.49 15.95 7.92
C GLU A 91 3.70 14.63 8.05
N ILE A 92 3.96 13.65 7.18
CA ILE A 92 3.31 12.33 7.24
C ILE A 92 3.74 11.53 8.46
N LEU A 93 5.03 11.57 8.83
CA LEU A 93 5.52 10.88 10.03
C LEU A 93 5.22 11.69 11.31
N GLU A 94 5.35 13.02 11.25
CA GLU A 94 5.01 13.93 12.35
C GLU A 94 3.56 13.82 12.79
N PHE A 95 2.65 13.46 11.87
CA PHE A 95 1.27 13.15 12.21
C PHE A 95 1.13 12.13 13.35
N TYR A 96 2.09 11.21 13.52
CA TYR A 96 2.03 10.18 14.55
C TYR A 96 2.73 10.53 15.87
N ARG A 97 3.45 11.66 15.95
CA ARG A 97 4.34 11.96 17.10
C ARG A 97 3.61 11.92 18.45
N ASP A 98 2.51 12.63 18.57
CA ASP A 98 1.65 12.68 19.75
C ASP A 98 0.94 11.34 20.00
N LEU A 99 0.44 10.68 18.95
CA LEU A 99 -0.24 9.38 19.05
C LEU A 99 0.67 8.30 19.63
N VAL A 100 1.95 8.30 19.23
CA VAL A 100 2.97 7.39 19.76
C VAL A 100 3.42 7.80 21.16
N SER A 101 3.61 9.11 21.41
CA SER A 101 4.08 9.62 22.71
C SER A 101 3.08 9.39 23.85
N LEU A 102 1.77 9.41 23.56
CA LEU A 102 0.72 9.10 24.51
C LEU A 102 0.60 7.59 24.83
N GLY A 103 1.42 6.74 24.19
CA GLY A 103 1.56 5.32 24.49
C GLY A 103 0.49 4.41 23.87
N GLY A 104 -0.43 4.96 23.08
CA GLY A 104 -1.51 4.18 22.45
C GLY A 104 -1.16 3.61 21.07
N PHE A 105 -0.27 4.29 20.33
CA PHE A 105 0.06 3.92 18.94
C PHE A 105 1.52 3.56 18.80
N GLU A 106 1.82 2.66 17.87
CA GLU A 106 3.19 2.29 17.52
C GLU A 106 3.33 2.25 16.01
N LEU A 107 4.30 3.00 15.45
CA LEU A 107 4.60 2.93 14.03
C LEU A 107 4.91 1.48 13.63
N GLU A 108 4.29 1.04 12.53
CA GLU A 108 4.37 -0.32 12.03
C GLU A 108 5.17 -0.36 10.74
N THR A 109 4.82 0.52 9.79
CA THR A 109 5.46 0.61 8.48
C THR A 109 5.32 2.02 7.89
N ALA A 110 6.28 2.45 7.09
CA ALA A 110 6.23 3.72 6.37
C ALA A 110 7.11 3.66 5.12
N GLY A 111 6.79 4.44 4.09
CA GLY A 111 7.63 4.43 2.90
C GLY A 111 7.17 5.28 1.73
N VAL A 112 7.97 5.16 0.68
CA VAL A 112 7.84 5.86 -0.60
C VAL A 112 7.52 4.84 -1.69
N LEU A 113 6.49 5.16 -2.48
CA LEU A 113 6.02 4.34 -3.59
C LEU A 113 6.05 5.17 -4.88
N LYS A 114 6.18 4.48 -6.02
CA LYS A 114 6.12 5.07 -7.37
C LYS A 114 7.10 6.23 -7.58
N GLU A 115 8.38 6.04 -7.25
CA GLU A 115 9.43 7.04 -7.51
C GLU A 115 9.14 8.39 -6.84
N GLY A 116 8.83 8.39 -5.53
CA GLY A 116 8.55 9.60 -4.76
C GLY A 116 7.11 10.10 -4.86
N LYS A 117 6.31 9.58 -5.79
CA LYS A 117 4.98 10.14 -6.09
C LYS A 117 3.92 9.81 -5.05
N LYS A 118 4.13 8.76 -4.24
CA LYS A 118 3.22 8.34 -3.18
C LYS A 118 3.97 8.11 -1.89
N LEU A 119 3.40 8.60 -0.80
CA LEU A 119 3.98 8.57 0.54
C LEU A 119 2.93 8.01 1.50
N TRP A 120 3.36 7.21 2.46
CA TRP A 120 2.45 6.66 3.46
C TRP A 120 3.20 6.29 4.74
N ALA A 121 2.46 6.28 5.84
CA ALA A 121 2.87 5.73 7.11
C ALA A 121 1.67 5.09 7.81
N LEU A 122 1.93 4.06 8.60
CA LEU A 122 0.95 3.23 9.27
C LEU A 122 1.40 3.02 10.71
N ALA A 123 0.48 3.23 11.65
CA ALA A 123 0.69 2.90 13.05
C ALA A 123 -0.33 1.87 13.53
N LYS A 124 0.12 0.88 14.29
CA LYS A 124 -0.75 0.00 15.08
C LYS A 124 -1.39 0.82 16.20
N THR A 125 -2.69 0.66 16.42
CA THR A 125 -3.47 1.50 17.35
C THR A 125 -3.64 0.88 18.74
N GLY A 126 -3.12 -0.32 18.97
CA GLY A 126 -3.38 -1.12 20.18
C GLY A 126 -4.72 -1.87 20.16
N GLU A 127 -5.69 -1.39 19.37
CA GLU A 127 -7.00 -2.02 19.20
C GLU A 127 -6.90 -3.35 18.43
N GLU A 128 -7.76 -4.30 18.79
CA GLU A 128 -7.95 -5.55 18.06
C GLU A 128 -9.38 -6.06 18.18
N THR A 129 -9.82 -6.84 17.21
CA THR A 129 -11.11 -7.53 17.23
C THR A 129 -10.88 -9.01 17.00
N VAL A 130 -11.64 -9.84 17.73
CA VAL A 130 -11.52 -11.30 17.66
C VAL A 130 -12.65 -11.83 16.79
N LEU A 131 -12.31 -12.24 15.57
CA LEU A 131 -13.22 -12.92 14.66
C LEU A 131 -13.45 -14.37 15.09
N LYS A 132 -14.38 -15.03 14.40
CA LYS A 132 -14.78 -16.41 14.69
C LYS A 132 -13.57 -17.36 14.77
N GLY A 133 -13.50 -18.12 15.86
CA GLY A 133 -12.45 -19.09 16.18
C GLY A 133 -11.13 -18.48 16.62
N GLY A 134 -11.16 -17.28 17.21
CA GLY A 134 -10.00 -16.70 17.87
C GLY A 134 -9.05 -15.93 16.95
N ASP A 135 -9.44 -15.73 15.69
CA ASP A 135 -8.64 -14.98 14.72
C ASP A 135 -8.61 -13.49 15.07
N ARG A 136 -7.44 -12.96 15.41
CA ARG A 136 -7.26 -11.59 15.89
C ARG A 136 -6.91 -10.65 14.75
N VAL A 137 -7.79 -9.69 14.48
CA VAL A 137 -7.57 -8.62 13.51
C VAL A 137 -7.16 -7.35 14.23
N LYS A 138 -5.94 -6.90 13.99
CA LYS A 138 -5.34 -5.70 14.58
C LYS A 138 -5.85 -4.44 13.89
N GLY A 139 -6.01 -3.37 14.66
CA GLY A 139 -6.30 -2.03 14.17
C GLY A 139 -5.04 -1.25 13.84
N TYR A 140 -5.08 -0.59 12.68
CA TYR A 140 -4.07 0.34 12.22
C TYR A 140 -4.71 1.69 11.87
N LEU A 141 -3.94 2.76 12.05
CA LEU A 141 -4.22 4.07 11.51
C LEU A 141 -3.26 4.32 10.35
N LEU A 142 -3.83 4.51 9.16
CA LEU A 142 -3.12 4.83 7.93
C LEU A 142 -3.21 6.33 7.67
N LEU A 143 -2.10 6.91 7.22
CA LEU A 143 -2.02 8.20 6.56
C LEU A 143 -1.26 8.01 5.26
N ALA A 144 -1.86 8.43 4.14
CA ALA A 144 -1.25 8.33 2.83
C ALA A 144 -1.58 9.53 1.95
N THR A 145 -0.66 9.88 1.05
CA THR A 145 -0.82 11.00 0.13
C THR A 145 -0.12 10.72 -1.20
N SER A 146 -0.47 11.48 -2.24
CA SER A 146 0.25 11.45 -3.51
C SER A 146 0.48 12.84 -4.11
N CYS A 147 1.67 13.00 -4.70
CA CYS A 147 2.07 14.21 -5.43
C CYS A 147 1.45 14.28 -6.84
N ASP A 148 1.00 13.15 -7.38
CA ASP A 148 0.47 12.99 -8.74
C ASP A 148 -1.05 13.19 -8.84
N GLY A 149 -1.72 13.55 -7.74
CA GLY A 149 -3.17 13.75 -7.69
C GLY A 149 -3.99 12.46 -7.71
N THR A 150 -3.37 11.28 -7.79
CA THR A 150 -4.08 9.99 -7.78
C THR A 150 -4.64 9.61 -6.40
N LEU A 151 -4.22 10.30 -5.33
CA LEU A 151 -4.70 10.12 -3.97
C LEU A 151 -4.66 11.46 -3.24
N ALA A 152 -5.82 11.91 -2.75
CA ALA A 152 -5.89 13.00 -1.77
C ALA A 152 -5.21 12.57 -0.46
N THR A 153 -4.68 13.50 0.33
CA THR A 153 -4.15 13.17 1.65
C THR A 153 -5.25 12.54 2.49
N THR A 154 -5.14 11.24 2.74
CA THR A 154 -6.20 10.40 3.30
C THR A 154 -5.71 9.76 4.58
N ALA A 155 -6.45 9.97 5.66
CA ALA A 155 -6.25 9.30 6.93
C ALA A 155 -7.46 8.43 7.27
N GLN A 156 -7.25 7.22 7.79
CA GLN A 156 -8.34 6.32 8.19
C GLN A 156 -7.83 5.15 9.03
N PHE A 157 -8.76 4.54 9.77
CA PHE A 157 -8.52 3.24 10.39
C PHE A 157 -8.64 2.10 9.37
N THR A 158 -7.83 1.07 9.53
CA THR A 158 -7.83 -0.11 8.67
C THR A 158 -7.31 -1.33 9.44
N SER A 159 -7.69 -2.53 9.02
CA SER A 159 -7.05 -3.78 9.45
C SER A 159 -5.91 -4.22 8.53
N VAL A 160 -5.77 -3.57 7.38
CA VAL A 160 -4.79 -3.94 6.38
C VAL A 160 -3.44 -3.38 6.81
N ARG A 161 -2.50 -4.27 7.11
CA ARG A 161 -1.10 -3.89 7.26
C ARG A 161 -0.56 -3.48 5.90
N VAL A 162 -0.56 -2.18 5.64
CA VAL A 162 0.01 -1.62 4.41
C VAL A 162 1.53 -1.86 4.42
N VAL A 163 2.04 -2.36 3.30
CA VAL A 163 3.48 -2.60 3.07
C VAL A 163 3.91 -2.24 1.65
N CYS A 164 2.96 -2.11 0.72
CA CYS A 164 3.21 -1.87 -0.69
C CYS A 164 2.04 -1.12 -1.35
N ASN A 165 2.15 -0.78 -2.63
CA ASN A 165 1.09 -0.03 -3.31
C ASN A 165 -0.26 -0.78 -3.38
N ASN A 166 -0.26 -2.11 -3.44
CA ASN A 166 -1.50 -2.89 -3.54
C ASN A 166 -2.30 -2.87 -2.24
N THR A 167 -1.67 -3.23 -1.13
CA THR A 167 -2.25 -3.08 0.22
C THR A 167 -2.69 -1.65 0.51
N LEU A 168 -1.94 -0.65 0.05
CA LEU A 168 -2.36 0.75 0.14
C LEU A 168 -3.65 1.03 -0.63
N GLN A 169 -3.79 0.52 -1.85
CA GLN A 169 -5.03 0.67 -2.62
C GLN A 169 -6.22 -0.01 -1.92
N ILE A 170 -6.04 -1.21 -1.38
CA ILE A 170 -7.08 -1.91 -0.63
C ILE A 170 -7.49 -1.11 0.60
N ALA A 171 -6.51 -0.66 1.40
CA ALA A 171 -6.78 0.14 2.58
C ALA A 171 -7.54 1.43 2.22
N THR A 172 -7.12 2.16 1.18
CA THR A 172 -7.73 3.44 0.75
C THR A 172 -9.05 3.35 0.00
N ASN A 173 -9.52 2.15 -0.35
CA ASN A 173 -10.76 1.97 -1.08
C ASN A 173 -11.99 1.88 -0.17
N ASP A 174 -11.83 1.60 1.14
CA ASP A 174 -12.92 1.77 2.10
C ASP A 174 -13.21 3.27 2.27
N ARG A 175 -14.49 3.64 2.16
CA ARG A 175 -14.93 5.04 2.21
C ARG A 175 -15.57 5.40 3.55
N ALA A 176 -15.92 4.41 4.37
CA ALA A 176 -16.57 4.67 5.64
C ALA A 176 -15.52 5.10 6.68
N GLY A 177 -15.62 6.32 7.18
CA GLY A 177 -14.72 6.85 8.21
C GLY A 177 -13.38 7.39 7.70
N ALA A 178 -13.15 7.41 6.39
CA ALA A 178 -11.94 8.00 5.81
C ALA A 178 -12.02 9.53 5.78
N ILE A 179 -11.03 10.20 6.36
CA ILE A 179 -10.88 11.66 6.29
C ILE A 179 -9.97 11.99 5.11
N LYS A 180 -10.51 12.73 4.13
CA LYS A 180 -9.80 13.11 2.90
C LYS A 180 -9.61 14.61 2.84
N VAL A 181 -8.36 15.03 2.76
CA VAL A 181 -7.97 16.42 2.55
C VAL A 181 -7.54 16.57 1.08
N PRO A 182 -8.34 17.25 0.23
CA PRO A 182 -7.95 17.51 -1.14
C PRO A 182 -6.69 18.36 -1.21
N HIS A 183 -5.86 18.17 -2.24
CA HIS A 183 -4.64 18.96 -2.44
C HIS A 183 -4.87 20.44 -2.77
N SER A 184 -6.12 20.89 -2.88
CA SER A 184 -6.46 22.32 -2.92
C SER A 184 -6.54 22.95 -1.52
N THR A 185 -6.52 22.13 -0.46
CA THR A 185 -6.67 22.52 0.94
C THR A 185 -5.39 22.23 1.70
N LYS A 186 -5.01 23.09 2.64
CA LYS A 186 -3.83 22.85 3.48
C LYS A 186 -4.12 21.68 4.42
N PHE A 187 -3.19 20.72 4.50
CA PHE A 187 -3.26 19.65 5.47
C PHE A 187 -3.04 20.20 6.88
N ASP A 188 -3.94 19.85 7.79
CA ASP A 188 -3.85 20.17 9.22
C ASP A 188 -3.98 18.86 10.02
N PRO A 189 -2.89 18.41 10.67
CA PRO A 189 -2.89 17.14 11.38
C PRO A 189 -3.86 17.14 12.57
N LEU A 190 -4.10 18.27 13.24
CA LEU A 190 -4.99 18.35 14.41
C LEU A 190 -6.44 18.20 13.98
N VAL A 191 -6.84 18.92 12.93
CA VAL A 191 -8.20 18.83 12.37
C VAL A 191 -8.48 17.41 11.87
N VAL A 192 -7.50 16.77 11.21
CA VAL A 192 -7.64 15.40 10.72
C VAL A 192 -7.80 14.40 11.87
N LYS A 193 -7.01 14.51 12.94
CA LYS A 193 -7.15 13.65 14.14
C LYS A 193 -8.49 13.81 14.85
N GLN A 194 -8.96 15.06 14.99
CA GLN A 194 -10.27 15.34 15.58
C GLN A 194 -11.39 14.72 14.72
N ALA A 195 -11.32 14.91 13.40
CA ALA A 195 -12.31 14.36 12.47
C ALA A 195 -12.30 12.83 12.41
N LEU A 196 -11.14 12.20 12.61
CA LEU A 196 -11.02 10.74 12.73
C LEU A 196 -11.71 10.19 13.98
N GLY A 197 -12.04 11.04 14.97
CA GLY A 197 -12.61 10.60 16.23
C GLY A 197 -11.69 9.60 16.93
N VAL A 198 -10.36 9.84 16.88
CA VAL A 198 -9.34 9.00 17.53
C VAL A 198 -9.79 8.76 18.98
N GLY A 199 -10.36 7.58 19.26
CA GLY A 199 -11.04 7.31 20.52
C GLY A 199 -12.17 6.26 20.55
N ALA A 200 -12.86 5.89 19.46
CA ALA A 200 -13.74 4.67 19.42
C ALA A 200 -14.44 4.39 18.07
N SER A 201 -14.98 5.39 17.37
CA SER A 201 -16.12 5.14 16.45
C SER A 201 -15.80 4.46 15.11
N ALA A 202 -14.64 4.74 14.50
CA ALA A 202 -14.29 4.18 13.19
C ALA A 202 -13.77 2.73 13.29
N TRP A 203 -13.15 2.38 14.42
CA TRP A 203 -12.72 1.02 14.69
C TRP A 203 -13.92 0.11 14.93
N ASP A 204 -14.90 0.55 15.73
CA ASP A 204 -16.12 -0.21 16.01
C ASP A 204 -16.88 -0.55 14.72
N ALA A 205 -17.05 0.43 13.83
CA ALA A 205 -17.71 0.23 12.54
C ALA A 205 -16.94 -0.74 11.62
N PHE A 206 -15.60 -0.71 11.66
CA PHE A 206 -14.78 -1.67 10.94
C PHE A 206 -14.91 -3.08 11.54
N ALA A 207 -14.80 -3.19 12.87
CA ALA A 207 -14.90 -4.45 13.59
C ALA A 207 -16.25 -5.12 13.33
N GLU A 208 -17.34 -4.34 13.32
CA GLU A 208 -18.68 -4.81 12.97
C GLU A 208 -18.73 -5.40 11.54
N LYS A 209 -18.17 -4.70 10.55
CA LYS A 209 -18.11 -5.20 9.16
C LYS A 209 -17.25 -6.46 9.04
N ALA A 210 -16.09 -6.50 9.70
CA ALA A 210 -15.20 -7.65 9.68
C ALA A 210 -15.88 -8.88 10.30
N GLN A 211 -16.59 -8.68 11.42
CA GLN A 211 -17.44 -9.71 12.03
C GLN A 211 -18.53 -10.18 11.06
N ALA A 212 -19.27 -9.25 10.44
CA ALA A 212 -20.32 -9.58 9.47
C ALA A 212 -19.79 -10.38 8.27
N LEU A 213 -18.63 -10.01 7.73
CA LEU A 213 -17.98 -10.72 6.62
C LEU A 213 -17.47 -12.11 7.02
N SER A 214 -16.93 -12.26 8.23
CA SER A 214 -16.48 -13.55 8.77
C SER A 214 -17.66 -14.49 9.09
N GLY A 215 -18.82 -13.94 9.41
CA GLY A 215 -20.07 -14.69 9.61
C GLY A 215 -20.77 -15.06 8.30
N ARG A 216 -20.57 -14.30 7.22
CA ARG A 216 -21.25 -14.50 5.94
C ARG A 216 -20.61 -15.63 5.13
N LYS A 217 -21.27 -16.79 5.10
CA LYS A 217 -20.90 -17.89 4.20
C LYS A 217 -21.19 -17.54 2.73
N VAL A 218 -20.31 -17.97 1.84
CA VAL A 218 -20.41 -17.75 0.40
C VAL A 218 -20.26 -19.08 -0.34
N ASN A 219 -21.07 -19.28 -1.38
CA ASN A 219 -20.98 -20.46 -2.23
C ASN A 219 -19.84 -20.29 -3.25
N ARG A 220 -19.09 -21.36 -3.53
CA ARG A 220 -18.02 -21.39 -4.54
C ARG A 220 -18.49 -20.90 -5.92
N MET A 221 -19.71 -21.22 -6.33
CA MET A 221 -20.24 -20.75 -7.62
C MET A 221 -20.39 -19.23 -7.66
N ASP A 222 -20.94 -18.64 -6.59
CA ASP A 222 -21.10 -17.19 -6.47
C ASP A 222 -19.74 -16.48 -6.38
N VAL A 223 -18.78 -17.10 -5.70
CA VAL A 223 -17.40 -16.59 -5.62
C VAL A 223 -16.76 -16.56 -6.99
N THR A 224 -16.83 -17.64 -7.77
CA THR A 224 -16.28 -17.69 -9.13
C THR A 224 -16.91 -16.63 -10.02
N LYS A 225 -18.25 -16.50 -9.98
CA LYS A 225 -18.96 -15.46 -10.73
C LYS A 225 -18.52 -14.06 -10.32
N TYR A 226 -18.44 -13.80 -9.02
CA TYR A 226 -18.00 -12.50 -8.50
C TYR A 226 -16.55 -12.18 -8.90
N ILE A 227 -15.65 -13.16 -8.85
CA ILE A 227 -14.26 -13.00 -9.27
C ILE A 227 -14.19 -12.64 -10.76
N ILE A 228 -14.99 -13.27 -11.62
CA ILE A 228 -15.11 -12.92 -13.04
C ILE A 228 -15.67 -11.50 -13.20
N ASP A 229 -16.71 -11.15 -12.43
CA ASP A 229 -17.33 -9.83 -12.51
C ASP A 229 -16.38 -8.68 -12.14
N VAL A 230 -15.40 -8.96 -11.28
CA VAL A 230 -14.43 -7.98 -10.77
C VAL A 230 -13.12 -7.98 -11.57
N LEU A 231 -12.61 -9.16 -11.93
CA LEU A 231 -11.29 -9.32 -12.53
C LEU A 231 -11.32 -9.74 -13.99
N GLY A 232 -12.37 -10.44 -14.44
CA GLY A 232 -12.51 -11.00 -15.78
C GLY A 232 -13.35 -10.15 -16.73
N ASP A 233 -13.71 -10.74 -17.86
CA ASP A 233 -14.70 -10.21 -18.79
C ASP A 233 -16.08 -10.81 -18.48
N ARG A 234 -17.02 -9.95 -18.10
CA ARG A 234 -18.41 -10.34 -17.75
C ARG A 234 -19.16 -10.99 -18.91
N ASN A 235 -18.76 -10.70 -20.14
CA ASN A 235 -19.42 -11.18 -21.35
C ASN A 235 -18.78 -12.46 -21.90
N ALA A 236 -17.60 -12.83 -21.39
CA ALA A 236 -16.90 -14.04 -21.82
C ALA A 236 -17.25 -15.25 -20.93
N PRO A 237 -17.43 -16.45 -21.51
CA PRO A 237 -17.51 -17.69 -20.74
C PRO A 237 -16.25 -17.89 -19.85
N ILE A 238 -16.38 -18.64 -18.75
CA ILE A 238 -15.27 -18.91 -17.80
C ILE A 238 -14.03 -19.48 -18.51
N ALA A 239 -14.24 -20.39 -19.47
CA ALA A 239 -13.18 -21.05 -20.22
C ALA A 239 -12.45 -20.12 -21.22
N GLU A 240 -13.04 -18.98 -21.54
CA GLU A 240 -12.53 -18.01 -22.53
C GLU A 240 -12.02 -16.72 -21.85
N GLN A 241 -11.88 -16.74 -20.53
CA GLN A 241 -11.45 -15.58 -19.78
C GLN A 241 -10.00 -15.21 -20.16
N PRO A 242 -9.75 -13.96 -20.59
CA PRO A 242 -8.42 -13.53 -21.04
C PRO A 242 -7.37 -13.56 -19.91
N ASN A 243 -7.80 -13.66 -18.66
CA ASN A 243 -6.99 -13.73 -17.46
C ASN A 243 -7.24 -14.99 -16.63
N GLU A 244 -7.54 -16.13 -17.27
CA GLU A 244 -7.82 -17.42 -16.63
C GLU A 244 -6.84 -17.77 -15.48
N LYS A 245 -5.52 -17.59 -15.69
CA LYS A 245 -4.51 -17.85 -14.64
C LYS A 245 -4.68 -16.99 -13.39
N ALA A 246 -5.10 -15.74 -13.55
CA ALA A 246 -5.37 -14.84 -12.43
C ALA A 246 -6.60 -15.29 -11.66
N LEU A 247 -7.70 -15.56 -12.37
CA LEU A 247 -8.96 -16.02 -11.80
C LEU A 247 -8.76 -17.33 -11.04
N LYS A 248 -8.12 -18.31 -11.67
CA LYS A 248 -7.79 -19.60 -11.06
C LYS A 248 -6.95 -19.42 -9.80
N SER A 249 -5.94 -18.56 -9.82
CA SER A 249 -5.12 -18.32 -8.64
C SER A 249 -5.92 -17.75 -7.47
N VAL A 250 -6.83 -16.79 -7.69
CA VAL A 250 -7.68 -16.26 -6.61
C VAL A 250 -8.62 -17.35 -6.09
N ILE A 251 -9.21 -18.16 -6.97
CA ILE A 251 -10.09 -19.27 -6.61
C ILE A 251 -9.35 -20.33 -5.78
N ASP A 252 -8.14 -20.71 -6.20
CA ASP A 252 -7.33 -21.70 -5.49
C ASP A 252 -6.92 -21.19 -4.09
N LEU A 253 -6.56 -19.91 -3.98
CA LEU A 253 -6.27 -19.26 -2.69
C LEU A 253 -7.49 -19.27 -1.78
N PHE A 254 -8.67 -18.92 -2.30
CA PHE A 254 -9.92 -18.98 -1.55
C PHE A 254 -10.29 -20.41 -1.14
N ALA A 255 -9.96 -21.40 -1.97
CA ALA A 255 -10.33 -22.79 -1.77
C ALA A 255 -9.44 -23.56 -0.79
N GLY A 256 -8.48 -22.90 -0.12
CA GLY A 256 -7.63 -23.55 0.89
C GLY A 256 -6.13 -23.37 0.68
N GLN A 257 -5.70 -22.84 -0.48
CA GLN A 257 -4.28 -22.62 -0.74
C GLN A 257 -3.78 -21.27 -0.22
N GLY A 258 -4.70 -20.38 0.16
CA GLY A 258 -4.39 -19.08 0.72
C GLY A 258 -3.92 -19.19 2.17
N LYS A 259 -3.12 -18.22 2.58
CA LYS A 259 -2.68 -18.14 3.97
C LYS A 259 -3.86 -17.82 4.85
N GLY A 260 -4.06 -18.63 5.88
CA GLY A 260 -5.20 -18.48 6.80
C GLY A 260 -6.56 -18.80 6.17
N SER A 261 -6.62 -19.33 4.93
CA SER A 261 -7.90 -19.65 4.29
C SER A 261 -8.67 -20.78 4.99
N THR A 262 -7.99 -21.57 5.82
CA THR A 262 -8.58 -22.64 6.65
C THR A 262 -9.01 -22.16 8.04
N LEU A 263 -8.76 -20.90 8.40
CA LEU A 263 -9.26 -20.33 9.66
C LEU A 263 -10.79 -20.28 9.62
N SER A 264 -11.46 -20.51 10.75
CA SER A 264 -12.92 -20.49 10.82
C SER A 264 -13.54 -19.13 10.47
N SER A 265 -12.78 -18.05 10.63
CA SER A 265 -13.13 -16.69 10.21
C SER A 265 -13.11 -16.52 8.68
N SER A 266 -12.34 -17.34 7.96
CA SER A 266 -12.03 -17.19 6.54
C SER A 266 -12.63 -18.31 5.68
N GLU A 267 -12.61 -19.56 6.14
CA GLU A 267 -13.01 -20.73 5.36
C GLU A 267 -14.45 -20.64 4.85
N GLY A 268 -14.61 -20.51 3.53
CA GLY A 268 -15.92 -20.42 2.88
C GLY A 268 -16.71 -19.16 3.26
N THR A 269 -16.05 -18.10 3.69
CA THR A 269 -16.69 -16.82 4.10
C THR A 269 -16.36 -15.70 3.13
N ALA A 270 -17.15 -14.62 3.17
CA ALA A 270 -16.82 -13.40 2.42
C ALA A 270 -15.49 -12.77 2.87
N TRP A 271 -15.14 -12.92 4.15
CA TRP A 271 -13.83 -12.52 4.69
C TRP A 271 -12.68 -13.27 4.03
N GLY A 272 -12.80 -14.60 3.89
CA GLY A 272 -11.81 -15.41 3.20
C GLY A 272 -11.64 -15.06 1.73
N LEU A 273 -12.71 -14.63 1.05
CA LEU A 273 -12.64 -14.17 -0.34
C LEU A 273 -11.81 -12.88 -0.46
N ILE A 274 -12.04 -11.92 0.44
CA ILE A 274 -11.25 -10.68 0.48
C ILE A 274 -9.78 -10.99 0.75
N ASN A 275 -9.49 -11.90 1.69
CA ASN A 275 -8.12 -12.32 1.99
C ASN A 275 -7.44 -13.00 0.80
N ALA A 276 -8.16 -13.89 0.08
CA ALA A 276 -7.64 -14.54 -1.12
C ALA A 276 -7.36 -13.57 -2.27
N ALA A 277 -8.25 -12.59 -2.49
CA ALA A 277 -8.05 -11.55 -3.49
C ALA A 277 -6.85 -10.64 -3.12
N THR A 278 -6.75 -10.28 -1.85
CA THR A 278 -5.62 -9.50 -1.31
C THR A 278 -4.31 -10.26 -1.51
N GLU A 279 -4.26 -11.53 -1.11
CA GLU A 279 -3.09 -12.37 -1.29
C GLU A 279 -2.70 -12.54 -2.76
N TYR A 280 -3.66 -12.74 -3.67
CA TYR A 280 -3.37 -12.83 -5.10
C TYR A 280 -2.69 -11.56 -5.61
N VAL A 281 -3.29 -10.40 -5.30
CA VAL A 281 -2.80 -9.11 -5.76
C VAL A 281 -1.42 -8.82 -5.15
N ASP A 282 -1.20 -9.17 -3.90
CA ASP A 282 0.05 -8.93 -3.20
C ASP A 282 1.16 -9.92 -3.60
N HIS A 283 0.88 -11.22 -3.66
CA HIS A 283 1.93 -12.24 -3.75
C HIS A 283 2.02 -12.94 -5.11
N HIS A 284 0.94 -13.01 -5.88
CA HIS A 284 0.87 -13.86 -7.08
C HIS A 284 0.82 -13.06 -8.38
N ARG A 285 0.36 -11.81 -8.34
CA ARG A 285 0.29 -10.96 -9.53
C ARG A 285 1.70 -10.51 -9.96
N ARG A 286 2.25 -11.13 -11.00
CA ARG A 286 3.49 -10.67 -11.65
C ARG A 286 3.27 -9.29 -12.26
N ALA A 287 4.21 -8.38 -12.03
CA ALA A 287 4.24 -7.14 -12.79
C ALA A 287 4.89 -7.33 -14.15
N ARG A 288 4.30 -6.73 -15.19
CA ARG A 288 4.91 -6.64 -16.51
C ARG A 288 6.21 -5.82 -16.40
N SER A 289 7.35 -6.44 -16.71
CA SER A 289 8.61 -5.73 -16.94
C SER A 289 8.62 -5.25 -18.39
N GLY A 290 8.21 -4.00 -18.64
CA GLY A 290 8.38 -3.35 -19.93
C GLY A 290 9.77 -2.74 -20.02
N HIS A 291 10.79 -3.56 -20.30
CA HIS A 291 12.09 -3.09 -20.79
C HIS A 291 12.77 -4.22 -21.57
N GLN A 292 12.45 -4.33 -22.86
CA GLN A 292 13.33 -4.99 -23.82
C GLN A 292 14.36 -3.95 -24.26
N GLY A 293 15.41 -3.78 -23.45
CA GLY A 293 16.66 -3.19 -23.90
C GLY A 293 17.43 -4.23 -24.69
N LYS A 294 17.78 -3.88 -25.93
CA LYS A 294 18.47 -4.72 -26.91
C LYS A 294 19.75 -5.33 -26.32
N GLY A 295 19.98 -6.61 -26.66
CA GLY A 295 21.12 -7.39 -26.21
C GLY A 295 22.46 -6.80 -26.65
N VAL A 296 23.41 -6.84 -25.74
CA VAL A 296 24.85 -6.83 -26.03
C VAL A 296 25.41 -8.11 -25.42
N ASP A 297 26.16 -8.84 -26.24
CA ASP A 297 26.77 -10.15 -26.01
C ASP A 297 27.44 -10.31 -24.63
N ARG A 298 27.25 -11.49 -24.03
CA ARG A 298 28.16 -12.03 -23.01
C ARG A 298 28.84 -13.27 -23.56
N GLY A 299 30.16 -13.25 -23.61
CA GLY A 299 31.01 -14.44 -23.75
C GLY A 299 31.00 -15.31 -22.46
N PRO A 300 31.51 -16.55 -22.54
CA PRO A 300 31.17 -17.60 -21.57
C PRO A 300 32.21 -17.80 -20.45
N GLU A 301 31.80 -18.65 -19.49
CA GLU A 301 32.53 -19.31 -18.39
C GLU A 301 32.66 -18.52 -17.07
N VAL A 302 32.61 -19.09 -15.86
CA VAL A 302 32.77 -20.47 -15.38
C VAL A 302 32.05 -20.66 -14.00
N GLY A 303 31.53 -21.87 -13.77
CA GLY A 303 31.54 -22.66 -12.52
C GLY A 303 31.23 -22.04 -11.14
N GLY A 304 30.29 -22.65 -10.41
CA GLY A 304 30.45 -22.79 -8.95
C GLY A 304 29.19 -22.78 -8.09
N LEU A 305 28.95 -23.95 -7.47
CA LEU A 305 28.34 -24.16 -6.14
C LEU A 305 26.82 -24.01 -5.99
N LYS A 306 26.18 -25.19 -6.02
CA LYS A 306 24.90 -25.46 -5.35
C LYS A 306 25.03 -25.13 -3.87
N HIS A 307 24.22 -24.19 -3.37
CA HIS A 307 23.91 -24.09 -1.95
C HIS A 307 22.42 -24.29 -1.76
N ASP A 308 22.14 -25.45 -1.15
CA ASP A 308 20.88 -25.87 -0.61
C ASP A 308 20.44 -24.84 0.46
N LYS A 309 19.48 -23.99 0.11
CA LYS A 309 18.83 -23.11 1.09
C LYS A 309 17.49 -23.72 1.45
N GLN A 310 17.50 -24.55 2.49
CA GLN A 310 16.34 -24.76 3.34
C GLN A 310 15.77 -23.39 3.73
N ARG A 311 14.65 -23.02 3.11
CA ARG A 311 13.88 -21.84 3.49
C ARG A 311 13.15 -22.17 4.79
N GLN A 312 13.73 -21.75 5.91
CA GLN A 312 12.95 -21.56 7.13
C GLN A 312 11.96 -20.42 6.90
N TYR A 313 10.72 -20.79 6.63
CA TYR A 313 9.57 -19.89 6.60
C TYR A 313 9.00 -19.84 8.02
N THR A 314 9.03 -18.66 8.64
CA THR A 314 8.37 -18.42 9.91
C THR A 314 7.41 -17.25 9.74
N MET A 315 6.12 -17.59 9.61
CA MET A 315 5.01 -16.65 9.79
C MET A 315 4.51 -16.81 11.22
N THR A 316 4.41 -15.70 11.94
CA THR A 316 3.69 -15.61 13.21
C THR A 316 2.19 -15.55 12.94
N PHE A 317 1.56 -16.72 12.81
CA PHE A 317 0.34 -17.03 13.56
C PHE A 317 0.67 -18.20 14.47
N LYS A 318 1.49 -17.93 15.49
CA LYS A 318 1.60 -18.74 16.70
C LYS A 318 1.45 -17.77 17.85
N ASP A 319 0.25 -17.76 18.41
CA ASP A 319 0.03 -18.00 19.83
C ASP A 319 -1.46 -18.31 20.04
N CYS A 320 -1.75 -19.63 20.12
CA CYS A 320 -2.55 -20.29 21.17
C CYS A 320 -3.31 -21.51 20.60
N PRO A 321 -3.20 -22.72 21.17
CA PRO A 321 -2.07 -23.37 21.84
C PRO A 321 -1.20 -24.22 20.89
#